data_AF-A0A4Q4MAQ5-F1
#
_entry.id   AF-A0A4Q4MAQ5-F1
#
_cell.length_a   1.000
_cell.length_b   1.000
_cell.length_c   1.000
_cell.angle_alpha   90.00
_cell.angle_beta   90.00
_cell.angle_gamma   90.00
#
_symmetry.space_group_name_H-M   'P 1'
#
loop_
_entity.id
_entity.type
_entity.pdbx_description
1 polymer ?
#
loop_
_entity_poly.entity_id
_entity_poly.type
_entity_poly.pdbx_seq_one_letter_code
_entity_poly.pdbx_strand_id
1 'polypeptide(L)'
;MTSASGPESTVTSNEEQLRQARDRLLRHVAKRRGSRFTSDARNIDKEVEQLELKKRCLLTKRLMLHGQYNDWLNDLVLHRTVIPYSRAWNRAFTAQMHSRLPREVRDMVYGYLWYFDPKRTSLHDVGTRRLRQHHDFQCSPGATDVIQIHGLLLDLAQNLYRGNSHNITELCDKSALPHYISPAYVGLEMAKEIGMSFYYTVNLAGLLQCGAESIRSVLNKDCFDLGLLTIDLVRTLTVHCKMDRYRAPPPCRKPAITCQHTASEIGHVRKSALEMEFGAFFDIKNKQDFKLHIILYQRSIRMEVLAEVIEALASVVQHLKQHGACVTVSWTYRGRWEKYNRPPPRRGLVDRDITDFFDLPRSLWVYNMRKTYNASRGWILPRHYHESHEVDPRLGSRNTDTFNHIVHNMYADFNEEQGTTDEEEEEDDVKRGKRFRVEGF
;
A
#
# COMPACT_ATOMS: atom_id res chain seq x y z
N MET A 1 -21.36 -88.52 31.80
CA MET A 1 -21.56 -88.98 30.43
C MET A 1 -21.46 -87.77 29.51
N THR A 2 -20.53 -87.85 28.57
CA THR A 2 -20.17 -86.86 27.55
C THR A 2 -21.32 -86.55 26.60
N SER A 3 -21.64 -85.28 26.38
CA SER A 3 -22.52 -84.84 25.28
C SER A 3 -21.81 -83.75 24.47
N ALA A 4 -21.83 -83.97 23.16
CA ALA A 4 -21.12 -83.21 22.14
C ALA A 4 -21.72 -81.80 21.94
N SER A 5 -20.86 -80.79 21.96
CA SER A 5 -21.15 -79.44 21.47
C SER A 5 -20.95 -79.39 19.96
N GLY A 6 -22.05 -79.39 19.19
CA GLY A 6 -22.03 -79.24 17.73
C GLY A 6 -21.68 -77.81 17.27
N PRO A 7 -21.18 -77.64 16.04
CA PRO A 7 -20.67 -76.37 15.50
C PRO A 7 -21.76 -75.55 14.76
N GLU A 8 -22.96 -75.42 15.33
CA GLU A 8 -24.10 -74.76 14.65
C GLU A 8 -24.32 -73.28 15.02
N SER A 9 -23.61 -72.73 16.02
CA SER A 9 -23.86 -71.34 16.47
C SER A 9 -23.05 -70.25 15.74
N THR A 10 -22.04 -70.61 14.95
CA THR A 10 -21.17 -69.65 14.25
C THR A 10 -21.67 -69.27 12.85
N VAL A 11 -22.46 -70.13 12.19
CA VAL A 11 -22.98 -69.88 10.82
C VAL A 11 -24.12 -68.86 10.84
N THR A 12 -25.03 -68.96 11.81
CA THR A 12 -26.15 -68.01 11.99
C THR A 12 -25.69 -66.61 12.39
N SER A 13 -24.61 -66.50 13.17
CA SER A 13 -23.99 -65.22 13.54
C SER A 13 -23.40 -64.48 12.33
N ASN A 14 -22.80 -65.20 11.38
CA ASN A 14 -22.19 -64.60 10.19
C ASN A 14 -23.24 -64.14 9.15
N GLU A 15 -24.34 -64.88 8.98
CA GLU A 15 -25.45 -64.46 8.12
C GLU A 15 -26.18 -63.22 8.64
N GLU A 16 -26.41 -63.16 9.95
CA GLU A 16 -27.01 -61.99 10.61
C GLU A 16 -26.11 -60.75 10.46
N GLN A 17 -24.80 -60.91 10.60
CA GLN A 17 -23.81 -59.84 10.37
C GLN A 17 -23.78 -59.38 8.91
N LEU A 18 -23.84 -60.30 7.95
CA LEU A 18 -23.91 -59.97 6.52
C LEU A 18 -25.20 -59.24 6.17
N ARG A 19 -26.33 -59.63 6.78
CA ARG A 19 -27.63 -58.96 6.60
C ARG A 19 -27.61 -57.55 7.17
N GLN A 20 -27.06 -57.37 8.37
CA GLN A 20 -26.86 -56.05 8.98
C GLN A 20 -25.91 -55.17 8.16
N ALA A 21 -24.83 -55.74 7.61
CA ALA A 21 -23.89 -55.02 6.75
C ALA A 21 -24.57 -54.56 5.45
N ARG A 22 -25.37 -55.43 4.82
CA ARG A 22 -26.16 -55.11 3.62
C ARG A 22 -27.16 -53.97 3.89
N ASP A 23 -27.87 -54.02 5.00
CA ASP A 23 -28.84 -52.98 5.36
C ASP A 23 -28.18 -51.63 5.72
N ARG A 24 -26.98 -51.67 6.30
CA ARG A 24 -26.17 -50.45 6.51
C ARG A 24 -25.71 -49.86 5.17
N LEU A 25 -25.29 -50.70 4.23
CA LEU A 25 -24.87 -50.28 2.89
C LEU A 25 -26.02 -49.66 2.10
N LEU A 26 -27.20 -50.30 2.11
CA LEU A 26 -28.41 -49.80 1.45
C LEU A 26 -28.87 -48.46 2.04
N ARG A 27 -28.85 -48.30 3.37
CA ARG A 27 -29.13 -47.01 4.03
C ARG A 27 -28.11 -45.93 3.66
N HIS A 28 -26.83 -46.27 3.56
CA HIS A 28 -25.80 -45.33 3.13
C HIS A 28 -25.95 -44.91 1.66
N VAL A 29 -26.28 -45.84 0.77
CA VAL A 29 -26.54 -45.56 -0.66
C VAL A 29 -27.79 -44.70 -0.82
N ALA A 30 -28.87 -45.00 -0.09
CA ALA A 30 -30.09 -44.19 -0.08
C ALA A 30 -29.84 -42.78 0.46
N LYS A 31 -29.08 -42.63 1.56
CA LYS A 31 -28.70 -41.32 2.13
C LYS A 31 -27.80 -40.51 1.20
N ARG A 32 -26.84 -41.15 0.53
CA ARG A 32 -25.98 -40.49 -0.48
C ARG A 32 -26.77 -40.08 -1.70
N ARG A 33 -27.69 -40.92 -2.20
CA ARG A 33 -28.59 -40.56 -3.31
C ARG A 33 -29.50 -39.40 -2.92
N GLY A 34 -30.15 -39.45 -1.76
CA GLY A 34 -30.98 -38.36 -1.25
C GLY A 34 -30.21 -37.05 -1.05
N SER A 35 -28.99 -37.09 -0.52
CA SER A 35 -28.11 -35.92 -0.38
C SER A 35 -27.64 -35.35 -1.72
N ARG A 36 -27.48 -36.20 -2.75
CA ARG A 36 -27.10 -35.77 -4.09
C ARG A 36 -28.28 -35.10 -4.79
N PHE A 37 -29.47 -35.70 -4.73
CA PHE A 37 -30.71 -35.10 -5.26
C PHE A 37 -31.04 -33.76 -4.61
N THR A 38 -30.84 -33.59 -3.29
CA THR A 38 -31.07 -32.30 -2.63
C THR A 38 -30.02 -31.25 -2.99
N SER A 39 -28.77 -31.65 -3.24
CA SER A 39 -27.73 -30.75 -3.76
C SER A 39 -28.04 -30.33 -5.20
N ASP A 40 -28.45 -31.28 -6.05
CA ASP A 40 -28.77 -31.02 -7.45
C ASP A 40 -30.01 -30.13 -7.58
N ALA A 41 -31.06 -30.36 -6.76
CA ALA A 41 -32.23 -29.48 -6.69
C ALA A 41 -31.85 -28.04 -6.30
N ARG A 42 -30.99 -27.86 -5.27
CA ARG A 42 -30.49 -26.52 -4.89
C ARG A 42 -29.66 -25.85 -5.98
N ASN A 43 -28.91 -26.63 -6.77
CA ASN A 43 -28.15 -26.10 -7.90
C ASN A 43 -29.08 -25.66 -9.03
N ILE A 44 -30.12 -26.44 -9.31
CA ILE A 44 -31.16 -26.09 -10.30
C ILE A 44 -31.90 -24.82 -9.85
N ASP A 45 -32.29 -24.71 -8.58
CA ASP A 45 -32.98 -23.51 -8.05
C ASP A 45 -32.11 -22.24 -8.21
N LYS A 46 -30.80 -22.35 -7.92
CA LYS A 46 -29.84 -21.25 -8.16
C LYS A 46 -29.73 -20.90 -9.62
N GLU A 47 -29.72 -21.89 -10.51
CA GLU A 47 -29.64 -21.66 -11.95
C GLU A 47 -30.91 -21.01 -12.48
N VAL A 48 -32.09 -21.42 -12.00
CA VAL A 48 -33.37 -20.76 -12.29
C VAL A 48 -33.35 -19.30 -11.83
N GLU A 49 -32.89 -19.02 -10.61
CA GLU A 49 -32.76 -17.64 -10.09
C GLU A 49 -31.81 -16.80 -10.95
N GLN A 50 -30.68 -17.37 -11.37
CA GLN A 50 -29.73 -16.70 -12.27
C GLN A 50 -30.34 -16.43 -13.66
N LEU A 51 -31.08 -17.39 -14.21
CA LEU A 51 -31.75 -17.24 -15.51
C LEU A 51 -32.88 -16.23 -15.44
N GLU A 52 -33.64 -16.16 -14.35
CA GLU A 52 -34.65 -15.12 -14.12
C GLU A 52 -34.04 -13.73 -14.01
N LEU A 53 -32.92 -13.60 -13.29
CA LEU A 53 -32.18 -12.35 -13.20
C LEU A 53 -31.68 -11.94 -14.60
N LYS A 54 -31.12 -12.89 -15.36
CA LYS A 54 -30.65 -12.65 -16.73
C LYS A 54 -31.80 -12.25 -17.66
N LYS A 55 -32.96 -12.90 -17.54
CA LYS A 55 -34.19 -12.55 -18.28
C LYS A 55 -34.65 -11.14 -17.95
N ARG A 56 -34.69 -10.77 -16.66
CA ARG A 56 -35.00 -9.38 -16.22
C ARG A 56 -34.01 -8.38 -16.83
N CYS A 57 -32.71 -8.65 -16.74
CA CYS A 57 -31.67 -7.80 -17.33
C CYS A 57 -31.83 -7.64 -18.85
N LEU A 58 -32.12 -8.73 -19.57
CA LEU A 58 -32.31 -8.68 -21.03
C LEU A 58 -33.60 -7.97 -21.43
N LEU A 59 -34.69 -8.11 -20.66
CA LEU A 59 -35.93 -7.36 -20.87
C LEU A 59 -35.69 -5.87 -20.66
N THR A 60 -35.00 -5.48 -19.58
CA THR A 60 -34.62 -4.08 -19.35
C THR A 60 -33.74 -3.56 -20.49
N LYS A 61 -32.73 -4.33 -20.92
CA LYS A 61 -31.90 -3.96 -22.09
C LYS A 61 -32.72 -3.81 -23.36
N ARG A 62 -33.69 -4.69 -23.61
CA ARG A 62 -34.56 -4.62 -24.79
C ARG A 62 -35.48 -3.39 -24.74
N LEU A 63 -36.05 -3.08 -23.58
CA LEU A 63 -36.83 -1.86 -23.36
C LEU A 63 -35.96 -0.61 -23.57
N MET A 64 -34.70 -0.63 -23.12
CA MET A 64 -33.74 0.43 -23.39
C MET A 64 -33.43 0.56 -24.90
N LEU A 65 -33.17 -0.56 -25.60
CA LEU A 65 -32.76 -0.55 -27.02
C LEU A 65 -33.89 -0.18 -28.02
N HIS A 66 -35.16 -0.29 -27.65
CA HIS A 66 -36.29 -0.10 -28.58
C HIS A 66 -36.60 1.37 -29.00
N GLY A 67 -35.63 2.29 -28.91
CA GLY A 67 -35.69 3.59 -29.60
C GLY A 67 -35.69 4.82 -28.72
N GLN A 68 -35.36 4.71 -27.44
CA GLN A 68 -35.32 5.86 -26.53
C GLN A 68 -34.02 6.00 -25.74
N TYR A 69 -33.16 4.97 -25.68
CA TYR A 69 -31.92 5.07 -24.90
C TYR A 69 -30.97 6.16 -25.41
N ASN A 70 -30.77 6.28 -26.73
CA ASN A 70 -29.95 7.35 -27.30
C ASN A 70 -30.63 8.73 -27.20
N ASP A 71 -31.96 8.81 -27.12
CA ASP A 71 -32.68 10.08 -27.03
C ASP A 71 -32.82 10.59 -25.59
N TRP A 72 -32.88 9.69 -24.61
CA TRP A 72 -33.01 10.00 -23.18
C TRP A 72 -31.65 10.13 -22.48
N LEU A 73 -30.61 9.54 -23.07
CA LEU A 73 -29.22 9.64 -22.61
C LEU A 73 -28.33 10.38 -23.61
N ASN A 74 -28.90 11.05 -24.62
CA ASN A 74 -28.11 12.04 -25.33
C ASN A 74 -27.65 13.12 -24.34
N ASP A 75 -26.51 13.69 -24.65
CA ASP A 75 -25.87 14.75 -23.88
C ASP A 75 -26.87 15.87 -23.51
N LEU A 76 -27.84 16.14 -24.39
CA LEU A 76 -28.89 17.13 -24.21
C LEU A 76 -29.83 16.81 -23.03
N VAL A 77 -30.44 15.62 -22.96
CA VAL A 77 -31.37 15.25 -21.88
C VAL A 77 -30.62 15.03 -20.55
N LEU A 78 -29.42 14.48 -20.62
CA LEU A 78 -28.54 14.35 -19.46
C LEU A 78 -28.24 15.71 -18.81
N HIS A 79 -27.74 16.67 -19.59
CA HIS A 79 -27.36 17.99 -19.08
C HIS A 79 -28.55 18.92 -18.81
N ARG A 80 -29.67 18.79 -19.53
CA ARG A 80 -30.86 19.64 -19.31
C ARG A 80 -31.81 19.14 -18.24
N THR A 81 -31.91 17.83 -18.03
CA THR A 81 -32.96 17.25 -17.18
C THR A 81 -32.38 16.45 -16.03
N VAL A 82 -31.55 15.45 -16.32
CA VAL A 82 -31.09 14.47 -15.31
C VAL A 82 -30.15 15.12 -14.29
N ILE A 83 -29.14 15.86 -14.74
CA ILE A 83 -28.16 16.52 -13.85
C ILE A 83 -28.85 17.59 -12.98
N PRO A 84 -29.66 18.53 -13.53
CA PRO A 84 -30.37 19.51 -12.71
C PRO A 84 -31.32 18.88 -11.69
N TYR A 85 -32.11 17.87 -12.09
CA TYR A 85 -33.00 17.16 -11.18
C TYR A 85 -32.21 16.48 -10.06
N SER A 86 -31.12 15.78 -10.40
CA SER A 86 -30.28 15.08 -9.44
C SER A 86 -29.66 16.06 -8.44
N ARG A 87 -29.16 17.21 -8.90
CA ARG A 87 -28.65 18.27 -8.01
C ARG A 87 -29.74 18.82 -7.10
N ALA A 88 -30.92 19.13 -7.64
CA ALA A 88 -32.03 19.67 -6.87
C ALA A 88 -32.51 18.68 -5.79
N TRP A 89 -32.68 17.41 -6.16
CA TRP A 89 -33.10 16.36 -5.24
C TRP A 89 -32.05 16.12 -4.15
N ASN A 90 -30.77 15.99 -4.52
CA ASN A 90 -29.70 15.79 -3.54
C ASN A 90 -29.57 17.00 -2.60
N ARG A 91 -29.70 18.23 -3.09
CA ARG A 91 -29.71 19.44 -2.23
C ARG A 91 -30.88 19.44 -1.26
N ALA A 92 -32.07 19.08 -1.71
CA ALA A 92 -33.24 19.00 -0.84
C ALA A 92 -33.08 17.92 0.23
N PHE A 93 -32.57 16.75 -0.16
CA PHE A 93 -32.29 15.64 0.77
C PHE A 93 -31.22 16.02 1.80
N THR A 94 -30.10 16.58 1.35
CA THR A 94 -28.99 17.00 2.23
C THR A 94 -29.40 18.13 3.17
N ALA A 95 -30.20 19.09 2.71
CA ALA A 95 -30.77 20.12 3.59
C ALA A 95 -31.69 19.52 4.68
N GLN A 96 -32.51 18.52 4.34
CA GLN A 96 -33.31 17.80 5.33
C GLN A 96 -32.44 17.01 6.31
N MET A 97 -31.39 16.35 5.82
CA MET A 97 -30.43 15.64 6.66
C MET A 97 -29.72 16.59 7.63
N HIS A 98 -29.27 17.75 7.15
CA HIS A 98 -28.57 18.75 7.97
C HIS A 98 -29.47 19.36 9.05
N SER A 99 -30.73 19.65 8.71
CA SER A 99 -31.71 20.25 9.64
C SER A 99 -32.31 19.28 10.65
N ARG A 100 -32.42 17.99 10.31
CA ARG A 100 -33.12 17.00 11.15
C ARG A 100 -32.18 16.11 11.95
N LEU A 101 -30.98 15.82 11.45
CA LEU A 101 -30.03 14.95 12.13
C LEU A 101 -29.03 15.79 12.93
N PRO A 102 -28.73 15.42 14.18
CA PRO A 102 -27.65 16.04 14.93
C PRO A 102 -26.30 15.70 14.30
N ARG A 103 -25.27 16.49 14.60
CA ARG A 103 -23.96 16.43 13.94
C ARG A 103 -23.33 15.04 14.06
N GLU A 104 -23.45 14.42 15.22
CA GLU A 104 -22.87 13.12 15.56
C GLU A 104 -23.44 12.01 14.65
N VAL A 105 -24.76 12.03 14.40
CA VAL A 105 -25.41 11.06 13.51
C VAL A 105 -24.97 11.30 12.07
N ARG A 106 -24.80 12.56 11.65
CA ARG A 106 -24.28 12.88 10.32
C ARG A 106 -22.84 12.38 10.15
N ASP A 107 -21.98 12.60 11.14
CA ASP A 107 -20.59 12.11 11.12
C ASP A 107 -20.52 10.58 11.08
N MET A 108 -21.46 9.86 11.70
CA MET A 108 -21.58 8.40 11.53
C MET A 108 -21.93 8.02 10.08
N VAL A 109 -22.87 8.73 9.45
CA VAL A 109 -23.23 8.51 8.03
C VAL A 109 -22.04 8.81 7.13
N TYR A 110 -21.36 9.92 7.34
CA TYR A 110 -20.16 10.29 6.58
C TYR A 110 -19.03 9.29 6.78
N GLY A 111 -18.82 8.85 8.03
CA GLY A 111 -17.88 7.78 8.35
C GLY A 111 -18.22 6.49 7.61
N TYR A 112 -19.51 6.16 7.44
CA TYR A 112 -19.94 5.00 6.65
C TYR A 112 -19.65 5.17 5.14
N LEU A 113 -19.73 6.39 4.59
CA LEU A 113 -19.33 6.65 3.19
C LEU A 113 -17.84 6.35 2.96
N TRP A 114 -17.02 6.50 4.00
CA TRP A 114 -15.59 6.24 3.98
C TRP A 114 -15.21 4.89 4.62
N TYR A 115 -16.17 4.15 5.17
CA TYR A 115 -15.91 2.95 5.95
C TYR A 115 -15.40 1.82 5.06
N PHE A 116 -14.20 1.33 5.39
CA PHE A 116 -13.54 0.25 4.68
C PHE A 116 -13.99 -1.11 5.25
N ASP A 117 -14.83 -1.85 4.53
CA ASP A 117 -15.15 -3.24 4.87
C ASP A 117 -14.18 -4.21 4.17
N PRO A 118 -13.24 -4.85 4.90
CA PRO A 118 -12.26 -5.78 4.33
C PRO A 118 -12.85 -7.12 3.87
N LYS A 119 -14.14 -7.39 4.10
CA LYS A 119 -14.82 -8.64 3.68
C LYS A 119 -15.81 -8.44 2.53
N ARG A 120 -16.14 -7.19 2.17
CA ARG A 120 -16.91 -6.92 0.95
C ARG A 120 -15.99 -7.07 -0.26
N THR A 121 -16.38 -7.91 -1.23
CA THR A 121 -15.90 -7.87 -2.62
C THR A 121 -16.33 -6.58 -3.29
N SER A 122 -15.85 -5.46 -2.77
CA SER A 122 -16.09 -4.11 -3.24
C SER A 122 -14.80 -3.59 -3.86
N LEU A 123 -14.88 -2.54 -4.69
CA LEU A 123 -13.69 -1.91 -5.27
C LEU A 123 -12.70 -1.39 -4.19
N HIS A 124 -13.13 -1.32 -2.93
CA HIS A 124 -12.23 -1.14 -1.77
C HIS A 124 -11.20 -2.26 -1.62
N ASP A 125 -11.49 -3.51 -1.99
CA ASP A 125 -10.55 -4.62 -1.86
C ASP A 125 -9.44 -4.54 -2.93
N VAL A 126 -9.73 -3.95 -4.10
CA VAL A 126 -8.75 -3.63 -5.14
C VAL A 126 -7.92 -2.39 -4.75
N GLY A 127 -8.57 -1.36 -4.22
CA GLY A 127 -7.90 -0.19 -3.66
C GLY A 127 -6.99 -0.54 -2.50
N THR A 128 -7.46 -1.39 -1.59
CA THR A 128 -6.70 -1.88 -0.42
C THR A 128 -5.66 -2.89 -0.83
N ARG A 129 -5.86 -3.75 -1.83
CA ARG A 129 -4.76 -4.57 -2.37
C ARG A 129 -3.72 -3.71 -3.05
N ARG A 130 -4.06 -2.62 -3.73
CA ARG A 130 -3.06 -1.68 -4.29
C ARG A 130 -2.38 -0.84 -3.21
N LEU A 131 -3.12 -0.26 -2.26
CA LEU A 131 -2.59 0.44 -1.08
C LEU A 131 -1.75 -0.50 -0.20
N ARG A 132 -2.16 -1.75 -0.01
CA ARG A 132 -1.39 -2.77 0.72
C ARG A 132 -0.26 -3.38 -0.09
N GLN A 133 -0.35 -3.48 -1.42
CA GLN A 133 0.78 -3.81 -2.30
C GLN A 133 1.78 -2.65 -2.34
N HIS A 134 1.36 -1.41 -2.08
CA HIS A 134 2.24 -0.29 -1.81
C HIS A 134 2.75 -0.26 -0.35
N HIS A 135 2.02 -0.82 0.62
CA HIS A 135 2.61 -1.22 1.91
C HIS A 135 3.57 -2.42 1.77
N ASP A 136 3.41 -3.26 0.74
CA ASP A 136 4.35 -4.28 0.27
C ASP A 136 5.23 -3.71 -0.87
N PHE A 137 5.63 -2.43 -0.75
CA PHE A 137 6.83 -1.78 -1.31
C PHE A 137 7.22 -1.99 -2.79
N GLN A 138 6.30 -2.22 -3.72
CA GLN A 138 6.61 -2.03 -5.16
C GLN A 138 6.40 -0.55 -5.54
N CYS A 139 7.50 0.21 -5.63
CA CYS A 139 7.53 1.47 -6.37
C CYS A 139 8.38 1.19 -7.60
N SER A 140 7.72 0.78 -8.69
CA SER A 140 8.38 0.56 -9.97
C SER A 140 9.31 1.74 -10.28
N PRO A 141 10.52 1.52 -10.82
CA PRO A 141 11.37 2.61 -11.29
C PRO A 141 10.60 3.30 -12.42
N GLY A 142 10.18 4.55 -12.19
CA GLY A 142 9.30 5.31 -13.09
C GLY A 142 7.84 5.47 -12.64
N ALA A 143 7.40 4.79 -11.57
CA ALA A 143 6.14 5.10 -10.89
C ALA A 143 6.37 6.29 -9.95
N THR A 144 6.16 7.50 -10.48
CA THR A 144 6.05 8.75 -9.72
C THR A 144 5.17 8.56 -8.48
N ASP A 145 5.72 8.94 -7.32
CA ASP A 145 5.09 9.30 -6.06
C ASP A 145 3.83 8.52 -5.64
N VAL A 146 3.89 7.93 -4.45
CA VAL A 146 2.76 7.24 -3.79
C VAL A 146 1.55 8.17 -3.56
N ILE A 147 1.61 9.47 -3.88
CA ILE A 147 0.45 10.38 -3.96
C ILE A 147 -0.20 10.42 -5.35
N GLN A 148 0.14 9.51 -6.26
CA GLN A 148 -0.83 9.03 -7.24
C GLN A 148 -1.95 8.22 -6.58
N ILE A 149 -1.86 7.89 -5.27
CA ILE A 149 -3.02 7.48 -4.45
C ILE A 149 -4.12 8.55 -4.49
N HIS A 150 -3.85 9.82 -4.81
CA HIS A 150 -4.93 10.79 -4.97
C HIS A 150 -5.80 10.52 -6.20
N GLY A 151 -5.17 10.19 -7.33
CA GLY A 151 -5.87 9.67 -8.50
C GLY A 151 -6.55 8.34 -8.17
N LEU A 152 -5.95 7.50 -7.32
CA LEU A 152 -6.48 6.21 -6.85
C LEU A 152 -7.59 6.34 -5.80
N LEU A 153 -7.67 7.44 -5.05
CA LEU A 153 -8.67 7.77 -4.03
C LEU A 153 -9.85 8.52 -4.65
N LEU A 154 -9.60 9.44 -5.59
CA LEU A 154 -10.62 9.93 -6.51
C LEU A 154 -11.13 8.77 -7.35
N ASP A 155 -10.25 7.93 -7.92
CA ASP A 155 -10.65 6.72 -8.62
C ASP A 155 -11.37 5.79 -7.67
N LEU A 156 -10.98 5.57 -6.41
CA LEU A 156 -11.72 4.73 -5.46
C LEU A 156 -13.10 5.34 -5.17
N ALA A 157 -13.18 6.65 -4.95
CA ALA A 157 -14.43 7.37 -4.76
C ALA A 157 -15.34 7.33 -6.02
N GLN A 158 -14.75 7.38 -7.22
CA GLN A 158 -15.41 7.24 -8.51
C GLN A 158 -15.74 5.77 -8.84
N ASN A 159 -14.90 4.82 -8.41
CA ASN A 159 -14.98 3.37 -8.62
C ASN A 159 -15.95 2.72 -7.64
N LEU A 160 -16.18 3.31 -6.47
CA LEU A 160 -17.31 2.95 -5.59
C LEU A 160 -18.65 3.07 -6.30
N TYR A 161 -18.70 3.85 -7.39
CA TYR A 161 -19.84 3.99 -8.28
C TYR A 161 -19.74 3.16 -9.57
N ARG A 162 -18.58 2.55 -9.87
CA ARG A 162 -18.41 1.64 -11.01
C ARG A 162 -18.93 0.25 -10.65
N GLY A 163 -20.26 0.12 -10.62
CA GLY A 163 -20.90 -1.19 -10.71
C GLY A 163 -20.48 -1.88 -12.00
N ASN A 164 -20.21 -3.18 -11.94
CA ASN A 164 -19.69 -4.06 -13.01
C ASN A 164 -20.64 -4.26 -14.22
N SER A 165 -21.40 -3.24 -14.62
CA SER A 165 -22.30 -3.31 -15.77
C SER A 165 -22.27 -1.99 -16.52
N HIS A 166 -22.00 -2.07 -17.83
CA HIS A 166 -21.91 -0.96 -18.78
C HIS A 166 -22.82 0.25 -18.51
N ASN A 167 -22.20 1.44 -18.58
CA ASN A 167 -22.75 2.77 -18.93
C ASN A 167 -23.88 3.41 -18.09
N ILE A 168 -23.85 3.28 -16.76
CA ILE A 168 -24.40 4.36 -15.89
C ILE A 168 -23.37 5.49 -15.67
N THR A 169 -22.11 5.26 -16.01
CA THR A 169 -21.05 6.29 -15.92
C THR A 169 -21.19 7.41 -16.96
N GLU A 170 -21.88 7.17 -18.07
CA GLU A 170 -22.28 8.21 -19.03
C GLU A 170 -23.43 9.08 -18.51
N LEU A 171 -24.08 8.70 -17.41
CA LEU A 171 -25.18 9.41 -16.77
C LEU A 171 -24.74 10.33 -15.61
N CYS A 172 -23.47 10.29 -15.25
CA CYS A 172 -22.92 11.18 -14.24
C CYS A 172 -22.39 12.43 -14.91
N ASP A 173 -22.60 13.58 -14.27
CA ASP A 173 -21.93 14.82 -14.66
C ASP A 173 -20.42 14.56 -14.68
N LYS A 174 -19.69 15.14 -15.65
CA LYS A 174 -18.23 15.09 -15.72
C LYS A 174 -17.57 15.86 -14.56
N SER A 175 -18.32 16.15 -13.48
CA SER A 175 -17.80 16.76 -12.28
C SER A 175 -16.66 15.91 -11.75
N ALA A 176 -15.52 16.56 -11.47
CA ALA A 176 -14.31 15.90 -10.97
C ALA A 176 -14.55 15.10 -9.66
N LEU A 177 -15.61 15.45 -8.91
CA LEU A 177 -15.95 14.90 -7.61
C LEU A 177 -17.22 14.02 -7.65
N PRO A 178 -17.28 12.96 -6.83
CA PRO A 178 -18.51 12.18 -6.62
C PRO A 178 -19.69 13.05 -6.17
N HIS A 179 -20.91 12.71 -6.58
CA HIS A 179 -22.12 13.48 -6.24
C HIS A 179 -22.31 13.69 -4.73
N TYR A 180 -21.89 12.73 -3.89
CA TYR A 180 -22.08 12.84 -2.44
C TYR A 180 -21.12 13.82 -1.76
N ILE A 181 -20.05 14.28 -2.42
CA ILE A 181 -19.12 15.30 -1.88
C ILE A 181 -19.08 16.56 -2.75
N SER A 182 -19.63 16.52 -3.97
CA SER A 182 -19.67 17.67 -4.86
C SER A 182 -20.58 18.79 -4.31
N PRO A 183 -20.09 20.03 -4.12
CA PRO A 183 -20.90 21.16 -3.67
C PRO A 183 -22.11 21.44 -4.57
N ALA A 184 -22.02 21.08 -5.85
CA ALA A 184 -23.13 21.22 -6.78
C ALA A 184 -24.34 20.36 -6.38
N TYR A 185 -24.12 19.22 -5.72
CA TYR A 185 -25.14 18.25 -5.36
C TYR A 185 -25.54 18.31 -3.89
N VAL A 186 -24.60 18.48 -2.96
CA VAL A 186 -24.87 18.46 -1.52
C VAL A 186 -24.83 19.83 -0.85
N GLY A 187 -24.42 20.87 -1.59
CA GLY A 187 -24.14 22.20 -1.02
C GLY A 187 -22.77 22.27 -0.36
N LEU A 188 -22.20 23.48 -0.27
CA LEU A 188 -20.83 23.69 0.19
C LEU A 188 -20.60 23.25 1.63
N GLU A 189 -21.52 23.58 2.53
CA GLU A 189 -21.38 23.26 3.96
C GLU A 189 -21.35 21.75 4.18
N MET A 190 -22.31 21.00 3.63
CA MET A 190 -22.31 19.54 3.74
C MET A 190 -21.12 18.90 3.04
N ALA A 191 -20.72 19.40 1.86
CA ALA A 191 -19.52 18.94 1.19
C ALA A 191 -18.29 19.06 2.09
N LYS A 192 -18.15 20.18 2.81
CA LYS A 192 -17.08 20.37 3.80
C LYS A 192 -17.20 19.38 4.97
N GLU A 193 -18.39 19.14 5.51
CA GLU A 193 -18.59 18.14 6.59
C GLU A 193 -18.11 16.74 6.13
N ILE A 194 -18.47 16.35 4.91
CA ILE A 194 -18.10 15.07 4.29
C ILE A 194 -16.60 14.99 4.03
N GLY A 195 -16.00 16.06 3.50
CA GLY A 195 -14.55 16.17 3.27
C GLY A 195 -13.75 16.11 4.57
N MET A 196 -14.21 16.76 5.65
CA MET A 196 -13.58 16.61 6.97
C MET A 196 -13.66 15.19 7.51
N SER A 197 -14.80 14.51 7.32
CA SER A 197 -14.97 13.09 7.71
C SER A 197 -14.03 12.15 6.95
N PHE A 198 -13.68 12.47 5.70
CA PHE A 198 -12.65 11.75 4.95
C PHE A 198 -11.30 11.82 5.66
N TYR A 199 -10.81 13.03 5.99
CA TYR A 199 -9.54 13.20 6.69
C TYR A 199 -9.56 12.52 8.08
N TYR A 200 -10.68 12.58 8.80
CA TYR A 200 -10.83 11.87 10.07
C TYR A 200 -10.63 10.35 9.89
N THR A 201 -11.31 9.74 8.93
CA THR A 201 -11.20 8.30 8.64
C THR A 201 -9.78 7.90 8.23
N VAL A 202 -9.19 8.70 7.34
CA VAL A 202 -7.85 8.46 6.83
C VAL A 202 -6.77 8.62 7.92
N ASN A 203 -6.91 9.61 8.81
CA ASN A 203 -6.03 9.82 9.95
C ASN A 203 -6.12 8.64 10.95
N LEU A 204 -7.34 8.16 11.21
CA LEU A 204 -7.58 7.02 12.11
C LEU A 204 -6.92 5.74 11.59
N ALA A 205 -6.96 5.54 10.27
CA ALA A 205 -6.36 4.38 9.62
C ALA A 205 -4.86 4.54 9.30
N GLY A 206 -4.28 5.74 9.48
CA GLY A 206 -2.87 6.02 9.18
C GLY A 206 -2.52 5.87 7.69
N LEU A 207 -3.44 6.25 6.80
CA LEU A 207 -3.31 6.00 5.36
C LEU A 207 -2.62 7.11 4.56
N LEU A 208 -2.38 8.29 5.14
CA LEU A 208 -1.67 9.36 4.44
C LEU A 208 -0.19 9.06 4.38
N GLN A 209 0.34 9.00 3.17
CA GLN A 209 1.76 8.77 2.92
C GLN A 209 2.27 9.70 1.82
N CYS A 210 3.53 10.10 1.90
CA CYS A 210 4.16 10.96 0.91
C CYS A 210 5.66 10.68 0.77
N GLY A 211 6.25 11.06 -0.36
CA GLY A 211 7.69 11.25 -0.46
C GLY A 211 8.11 12.51 0.29
N ALA A 212 9.33 12.56 0.80
CA ALA A 212 9.88 13.72 1.48
C ALA A 212 9.87 14.99 0.59
N GLU A 213 10.12 14.84 -0.70
CA GLU A 213 10.04 15.90 -1.71
C GLU A 213 8.64 16.50 -1.89
N SER A 214 7.61 15.74 -1.50
CA SER A 214 6.21 16.08 -1.72
C SER A 214 5.53 16.63 -0.47
N ILE A 215 6.21 16.70 0.69
CA ILE A 215 5.62 17.12 1.98
C ILE A 215 4.87 18.45 1.83
N ARG A 216 5.53 19.49 1.32
CA ARG A 216 4.93 20.83 1.17
C ARG A 216 3.73 20.83 0.23
N SER A 217 3.82 20.10 -0.88
CA SER A 217 2.72 19.97 -1.86
C SER A 217 1.49 19.31 -1.21
N VAL A 218 1.71 18.22 -0.47
CA VAL A 218 0.65 17.47 0.22
C VAL A 218 -0.03 18.30 1.28
N LEU A 219 0.75 18.95 2.15
CA LEU A 219 0.21 19.76 3.24
C LEU A 219 -0.65 20.92 2.69
N ASN A 220 -0.22 21.55 1.59
CA ASN A 220 -0.97 22.68 1.00
C ASN A 220 -2.04 22.26 0.00
N LYS A 221 -2.27 20.95 -0.20
CA LYS A 221 -3.28 20.49 -1.15
C LYS A 221 -4.68 20.56 -0.54
N ASP A 222 -5.59 21.18 -1.28
CA ASP A 222 -7.02 20.99 -1.13
C ASP A 222 -7.46 19.90 -2.10
N CYS A 223 -7.84 18.75 -1.57
CA CYS A 223 -8.09 17.55 -2.35
C CYS A 223 -9.44 17.58 -3.08
N PHE A 224 -10.35 18.42 -2.60
CA PHE A 224 -11.73 18.46 -3.07
C PHE A 224 -12.14 19.88 -3.51
N ASP A 225 -11.20 20.82 -3.54
CA ASP A 225 -11.44 22.24 -3.81
C ASP A 225 -12.58 22.82 -2.93
N LEU A 226 -12.61 22.41 -1.65
CA LEU A 226 -13.65 22.80 -0.68
C LEU A 226 -13.22 23.92 0.29
N GLY A 227 -12.02 24.46 0.11
CA GLY A 227 -11.32 25.29 1.09
C GLY A 227 -10.79 24.49 2.28
N LEU A 228 -10.51 23.19 2.09
CA LEU A 228 -10.05 22.28 3.14
C LEU A 228 -8.59 21.90 2.91
N LEU A 229 -7.67 22.74 3.40
CA LEU A 229 -6.24 22.46 3.29
C LEU A 229 -5.85 21.27 4.17
N THR A 230 -5.06 20.35 3.61
CA THR A 230 -4.58 19.16 4.32
C THR A 230 -3.82 19.52 5.59
N ILE A 231 -3.05 20.61 5.59
CA ILE A 231 -2.24 21.06 6.73
C ILE A 231 -3.05 21.35 8.00
N ASP A 232 -4.31 21.78 7.85
CA ASP A 232 -5.20 22.09 8.97
C ASP A 232 -5.91 20.81 9.50
N LEU A 233 -5.95 19.74 8.70
CA LEU A 233 -6.73 18.52 8.97
C LEU A 233 -5.89 17.27 9.23
N VAL A 234 -4.62 17.26 8.83
CA VAL A 234 -3.72 16.10 8.96
C VAL A 234 -3.42 15.82 10.43
N ARG A 235 -3.56 14.55 10.83
CA ARG A 235 -3.23 14.06 12.18
C ARG A 235 -2.31 12.85 12.17
N THR A 236 -2.26 12.10 11.07
CA THR A 236 -1.31 11.01 10.89
C THR A 236 -0.69 11.13 9.49
N LEU A 237 0.63 11.08 9.39
CA LEU A 237 1.34 11.09 8.12
C LEU A 237 2.57 10.19 8.15
N THR A 238 2.76 9.38 7.11
CA THR A 238 3.99 8.63 6.87
C THR A 238 4.80 9.28 5.75
N VAL A 239 6.08 9.57 6.00
CA VAL A 239 6.99 10.16 5.01
C VAL A 239 8.03 9.14 4.61
N HIS A 240 8.11 8.85 3.32
CA HIS A 240 9.11 8.00 2.71
C HIS A 240 10.28 8.86 2.22
N CYS A 241 11.45 8.71 2.85
CA CYS A 241 12.63 9.50 2.55
C CYS A 241 13.72 8.62 1.91
N LYS A 242 13.89 8.73 0.58
CA LYS A 242 15.02 8.09 -0.14
C LYS A 242 16.29 8.84 0.22
N MET A 243 17.09 8.31 1.15
CA MET A 243 18.30 9.01 1.61
C MET A 243 19.29 9.26 0.47
N ASP A 244 19.38 8.34 -0.48
CA ASP A 244 20.27 8.44 -1.63
C ASP A 244 19.95 9.66 -2.54
N ARG A 245 18.71 10.17 -2.53
CA ARG A 245 18.30 11.38 -3.27
C ARG A 245 18.99 12.66 -2.78
N TYR A 246 19.31 12.71 -1.48
CA TYR A 246 19.89 13.92 -0.87
C TYR A 246 21.40 13.95 -0.94
N ARG A 247 22.03 12.99 -1.62
CA ARG A 247 23.48 13.00 -1.79
C ARG A 247 23.87 14.16 -2.69
N ALA A 248 24.78 15.00 -2.20
CA ALA A 248 25.49 15.93 -3.04
C ALA A 248 26.79 15.28 -3.51
N PRO A 249 27.15 15.42 -4.80
CA PRO A 249 28.55 15.29 -5.14
C PRO A 249 29.33 16.32 -4.31
N PRO A 250 30.54 15.98 -3.82
CA PRO A 250 31.36 16.95 -3.11
C PRO A 250 31.51 18.22 -3.95
N PRO A 251 31.56 19.42 -3.33
CA PRO A 251 31.77 20.67 -4.04
C PRO A 251 33.16 20.64 -4.69
N CYS A 252 33.22 20.13 -5.91
CA CYS A 252 34.48 19.84 -6.57
C CYS A 252 35.10 21.15 -7.04
N ARG A 253 36.20 21.57 -6.41
CA ARG A 253 37.09 22.63 -6.92
C ARG A 253 37.85 22.08 -8.12
N LYS A 254 37.18 22.05 -9.28
CA LYS A 254 37.68 21.59 -10.60
C LYS A 254 38.13 20.12 -10.62
N PRO A 255 37.67 19.31 -11.58
CA PRO A 255 38.16 17.94 -11.74
C PRO A 255 39.62 18.00 -12.21
N ALA A 256 40.57 17.96 -11.27
CA ALA A 256 41.93 17.61 -11.61
C ALA A 256 41.95 16.11 -11.91
N ILE A 257 42.63 15.72 -12.99
CA ILE A 257 42.84 14.33 -13.46
C ILE A 257 43.49 13.43 -12.35
N THR A 258 43.92 14.03 -11.24
CA THR A 258 44.56 13.40 -10.09
C THR A 258 43.84 13.74 -8.78
N CYS A 259 42.51 13.61 -8.71
CA CYS A 259 41.79 13.97 -7.49
C CYS A 259 42.00 12.91 -6.40
N GLN A 260 42.93 13.20 -5.47
CA GLN A 260 43.16 12.42 -4.25
C GLN A 260 42.16 12.87 -3.18
N HIS A 261 40.94 12.34 -3.21
CA HIS A 261 39.97 12.60 -2.17
C HIS A 261 40.25 11.75 -0.93
N THR A 262 40.21 12.36 0.25
CA THR A 262 40.22 11.63 1.53
C THR A 262 38.82 11.07 1.84
N ALA A 263 38.73 9.97 2.58
CA ALA A 263 37.46 9.31 2.97
C ALA A 263 36.38 10.28 3.52
N SER A 264 36.80 11.35 4.21
CA SER A 264 35.95 12.41 4.74
C SER A 264 35.34 13.36 3.69
N GLU A 265 35.82 13.33 2.43
CA GLU A 265 35.33 14.14 1.31
C GLU A 265 34.25 13.41 0.49
N ILE A 266 33.90 12.18 0.87
CA ILE A 266 33.23 11.20 0.03
C ILE A 266 31.77 11.05 0.48
N GLY A 267 30.94 12.03 0.12
CA GLY A 267 29.47 11.93 0.09
C GLY A 267 28.73 12.72 1.17
N HIS A 268 28.68 14.04 1.01
CA HIS A 268 27.83 14.89 1.84
C HIS A 268 26.35 14.74 1.49
N VAL A 269 25.50 14.76 2.51
CA VAL A 269 24.07 14.94 2.38
C VAL A 269 23.77 16.43 2.26
N ARG A 270 22.87 16.80 1.36
CA ARG A 270 22.32 18.15 1.22
C ARG A 270 21.43 18.46 2.42
N LYS A 271 22.04 18.70 3.59
CA LYS A 271 21.34 18.97 4.86
C LYS A 271 20.27 20.06 4.70
N SER A 272 20.59 21.14 3.99
CA SER A 272 19.65 22.23 3.71
C SER A 272 18.42 21.84 2.91
N ALA A 273 18.52 20.82 2.03
CA ALA A 273 17.36 20.33 1.27
C ALA A 273 16.42 19.51 2.16
N LEU A 274 16.98 18.63 3.00
CA LEU A 274 16.20 17.90 4.02
C LEU A 274 15.52 18.85 5.00
N GLU A 275 16.26 19.83 5.53
CA GLU A 275 15.73 20.84 6.44
C GLU A 275 14.60 21.67 5.79
N MET A 276 14.74 22.04 4.51
CA MET A 276 13.72 22.78 3.78
C MET A 276 12.43 21.97 3.57
N GLU A 277 12.56 20.70 3.19
CA GLU A 277 11.42 19.82 2.92
C GLU A 277 10.68 19.44 4.20
N PHE A 278 11.42 18.95 5.21
CA PHE A 278 10.85 18.60 6.52
C PHE A 278 10.46 19.82 7.35
N GLY A 279 11.06 20.99 7.08
CA GLY A 279 10.67 22.26 7.69
C GLY A 279 9.23 22.67 7.38
N ALA A 280 8.60 22.11 6.34
CA ALA A 280 7.18 22.31 6.06
C ALA A 280 6.26 21.83 7.21
N PHE A 281 6.73 20.94 8.09
CA PHE A 281 5.97 20.53 9.28
C PHE A 281 5.85 21.64 10.33
N PHE A 282 6.69 22.67 10.27
CA PHE A 282 6.58 23.81 11.18
C PHE A 282 5.30 24.61 10.93
N ASP A 283 4.78 24.59 9.71
CA ASP A 283 3.57 25.29 9.28
C ASP A 283 2.27 24.65 9.85
N ILE A 284 2.33 23.43 10.40
CA ILE A 284 1.18 22.78 11.04
C ILE A 284 0.83 23.52 12.33
N LYS A 285 -0.35 24.15 12.38
CA LYS A 285 -0.79 24.95 13.53
C LYS A 285 -1.00 24.10 14.79
N ASN A 286 -1.63 22.95 14.65
CA ASN A 286 -1.97 22.07 15.76
C ASN A 286 -1.14 20.79 15.70
N LYS A 287 0.00 20.80 16.39
CA LYS A 287 0.94 19.68 16.48
C LYS A 287 0.58 18.68 17.59
N GLN A 288 -0.36 19.02 18.47
CA GLN A 288 -0.81 18.14 19.54
C GLN A 288 -1.42 16.87 18.94
N ASP A 289 -0.94 15.72 19.41
CA ASP A 289 -1.35 14.38 18.96
C ASP A 289 -1.13 14.10 17.47
N PHE A 290 -0.37 14.97 16.76
CA PHE A 290 0.05 14.72 15.39
C PHE A 290 1.05 13.56 15.38
N LYS A 291 0.78 12.53 14.58
CA LYS A 291 1.59 11.31 14.44
C LYS A 291 2.36 11.38 13.13
N LEU A 292 3.66 11.54 13.21
CA LEU A 292 4.56 11.52 12.06
C LEU A 292 5.41 10.25 12.09
N HIS A 293 5.37 9.47 11.03
CA HIS A 293 6.25 8.32 10.85
C HIS A 293 7.19 8.57 9.67
N ILE A 294 8.48 8.72 9.94
CA ILE A 294 9.50 8.94 8.92
C ILE A 294 10.16 7.59 8.61
N ILE A 295 10.06 7.14 7.37
CA ILE A 295 10.71 5.93 6.86
C ILE A 295 11.93 6.37 6.05
N LEU A 296 13.11 6.26 6.65
CA LEU A 296 14.38 6.44 5.95
C LEU A 296 14.69 5.14 5.21
N TYR A 297 14.93 5.22 3.92
CA TYR A 297 15.35 4.03 3.18
C TYR A 297 16.58 4.28 2.32
N GLN A 298 17.39 3.23 2.22
CA GLN A 298 18.63 3.20 1.46
C GLN A 298 18.73 1.88 0.71
N ARG A 299 19.27 1.94 -0.51
CA ARG A 299 19.66 0.72 -1.23
C ARG A 299 21.06 0.29 -0.82
N SER A 300 22.05 1.16 -1.02
CA SER A 300 23.42 0.90 -0.56
C SER A 300 23.63 1.47 0.82
N ILE A 301 23.77 0.60 1.81
CA ILE A 301 23.88 0.93 3.22
C ILE A 301 25.19 1.66 3.48
N ARG A 302 25.08 2.94 3.85
CA ARG A 302 26.23 3.79 4.19
C ARG A 302 25.98 4.48 5.52
N MET A 303 26.78 4.12 6.53
CA MET A 303 26.59 4.61 7.90
C MET A 303 26.78 6.12 8.04
N GLU A 304 27.73 6.69 7.30
CA GLU A 304 28.00 8.13 7.32
C GLU A 304 26.83 8.95 6.74
N VAL A 305 26.21 8.46 5.67
CA VAL A 305 25.00 9.08 5.09
C VAL A 305 23.85 9.06 6.09
N LEU A 306 23.62 7.92 6.75
CA LEU A 306 22.59 7.82 7.78
C LEU A 306 22.87 8.78 8.95
N ALA A 307 24.13 8.90 9.37
CA ALA A 307 24.52 9.84 10.43
C ALA A 307 24.19 11.29 10.05
N GLU A 308 24.57 11.73 8.85
CA GLU A 308 24.28 13.09 8.38
C GLU A 308 22.79 13.37 8.23
N VAL A 309 21.99 12.37 7.81
CA VAL A 309 20.51 12.50 7.74
C VAL A 309 19.91 12.62 9.14
N ILE A 310 20.35 11.81 10.10
CA ILE A 310 19.89 11.90 11.50
C ILE A 310 20.21 13.28 12.06
N GLU A 311 21.43 13.78 11.85
CA GLU A 311 21.84 15.12 12.27
C GLU A 311 20.97 16.22 11.62
N ALA A 312 20.69 16.13 10.32
CA ALA A 312 19.88 17.12 9.61
C ALA A 312 18.41 17.12 10.07
N LEU A 313 17.85 15.95 10.39
CA LEU A 313 16.46 15.83 10.85
C LEU A 313 16.30 16.10 12.35
N ALA A 314 17.38 16.14 13.13
CA ALA A 314 17.32 16.25 14.58
C ALA A 314 16.55 17.49 15.05
N SER A 315 16.80 18.65 14.42
CA SER A 315 16.12 19.91 14.75
C SER A 315 14.60 19.81 14.53
N VAL A 316 14.18 19.22 13.41
CA VAL A 316 12.76 19.03 13.07
C VAL A 316 12.09 18.06 14.03
N VAL A 317 12.71 16.90 14.29
CA VAL A 317 12.18 15.87 15.19
C VAL A 317 12.02 16.41 16.60
N GLN A 318 13.03 17.09 17.13
CA GLN A 318 12.99 17.70 18.45
C GLN A 318 11.92 18.79 18.54
N HIS A 319 11.83 19.67 17.54
CA HIS A 319 10.80 20.71 17.52
C HIS A 319 9.39 20.11 17.53
N LEU A 320 9.12 19.09 16.71
CA LEU A 320 7.80 18.45 16.68
C LEU A 320 7.47 17.75 18.01
N LYS A 321 8.41 17.00 18.59
CA LYS A 321 8.24 16.36 19.90
C LYS A 321 7.96 17.38 21.01
N GLN A 322 8.67 18.52 21.02
CA GLN A 322 8.46 19.60 22.00
C GLN A 322 7.06 20.23 21.92
N HIS A 323 6.42 20.18 20.74
CA HIS A 323 5.06 20.68 20.52
C HIS A 323 3.99 19.59 20.61
N GLY A 324 4.29 18.45 21.26
CA GLY A 324 3.32 17.40 21.55
C GLY A 324 3.04 16.43 20.40
N ALA A 325 3.82 16.46 19.32
CA ALA A 325 3.70 15.49 18.24
C ALA A 325 4.40 14.16 18.62
N CYS A 326 3.82 13.06 18.17
CA CYS A 326 4.43 11.73 18.25
C CYS A 326 5.20 11.47 16.96
N VAL A 327 6.53 11.51 17.03
CA VAL A 327 7.42 11.28 15.88
C VAL A 327 8.11 9.93 16.04
N THR A 328 7.92 9.04 15.08
CA THR A 328 8.65 7.79 14.94
C THR A 328 9.53 7.84 13.70
N VAL A 329 10.75 7.31 13.80
CA VAL A 329 11.68 7.23 12.68
C VAL A 329 12.15 5.80 12.55
N SER A 330 11.90 5.19 11.41
CA SER A 330 12.39 3.86 11.09
C SER A 330 13.34 3.91 9.91
N TRP A 331 14.39 3.12 9.97
CA TRP A 331 15.27 2.87 8.84
C TRP A 331 14.90 1.52 8.21
N THR A 332 14.93 1.44 6.88
CA THR A 332 14.73 0.19 6.15
C THR A 332 15.67 0.06 4.95
N TYR A 333 16.20 -1.13 4.75
CA TYR A 333 16.98 -1.47 3.55
C TYR A 333 16.03 -1.88 2.42
N ARG A 334 16.11 -1.14 1.30
CA ARG A 334 15.32 -1.40 0.10
C ARG A 334 16.17 -2.13 -0.94
N GLY A 335 16.24 -3.46 -0.82
CA GLY A 335 16.75 -4.33 -1.88
C GLY A 335 15.80 -4.38 -3.10
N ARG A 336 16.28 -4.89 -4.23
CA ARG A 336 15.48 -5.07 -5.45
C ARG A 336 14.56 -6.29 -5.29
N TRP A 337 13.47 -6.14 -4.53
CA TRP A 337 12.48 -7.21 -4.31
C TRP A 337 11.48 -7.35 -5.48
N GLU A 338 11.46 -6.37 -6.38
CA GLU A 338 10.51 -6.28 -7.49
C GLU A 338 10.65 -7.41 -8.52
N LYS A 339 11.87 -7.95 -8.72
CA LYS A 339 12.11 -9.01 -9.71
C LYS A 339 11.45 -10.35 -9.38
N TYR A 340 11.17 -10.64 -8.11
CA TYR A 340 10.71 -11.97 -7.73
C TYR A 340 9.20 -12.19 -7.87
N ASN A 341 8.41 -11.19 -8.31
CA ASN A 341 6.93 -11.25 -8.36
C ASN A 341 6.27 -11.82 -7.08
N ARG A 342 7.03 -11.79 -5.98
CA ARG A 342 6.65 -12.27 -4.67
C ARG A 342 6.88 -11.09 -3.75
N PRO A 343 5.89 -10.70 -2.93
CA PRO A 343 6.15 -9.74 -1.87
C PRO A 343 7.35 -10.25 -1.07
N PRO A 344 8.25 -9.35 -0.61
CA PRO A 344 9.32 -9.76 0.27
C PRO A 344 8.68 -10.61 1.37
N PRO A 345 9.20 -11.82 1.68
CA PRO A 345 8.65 -12.59 2.77
C PRO A 345 8.60 -11.65 3.98
N ARG A 346 7.47 -11.57 4.71
CA ARG A 346 7.32 -10.68 5.88
C ARG A 346 8.43 -10.81 6.93
N ARG A 347 9.28 -11.84 6.81
CA ARG A 347 10.47 -12.13 7.62
C ARG A 347 11.81 -11.68 7.01
N GLY A 348 11.80 -10.98 5.87
CA GLY A 348 13.00 -10.60 5.11
C GLY A 348 13.14 -9.10 4.86
N LEU A 349 12.20 -8.26 5.33
CA LEU A 349 12.42 -6.82 5.37
C LEU A 349 13.43 -6.55 6.48
N VAL A 350 14.53 -5.87 6.13
CA VAL A 350 15.51 -5.42 7.11
C VAL A 350 15.08 -4.01 7.52
N ASP A 351 14.36 -3.93 8.62
CA ASP A 351 13.87 -2.69 9.21
C ASP A 351 14.33 -2.52 10.65
N ARG A 352 14.41 -1.27 11.09
CA ARG A 352 14.78 -0.91 12.45
C ARG A 352 14.11 0.38 12.85
N ASP A 353 13.43 0.37 14.00
CA ASP A 353 13.08 1.60 14.69
C ASP A 353 14.38 2.25 15.21
N ILE A 354 14.61 3.49 14.79
CA ILE A 354 15.79 4.30 15.11
C ILE A 354 15.36 5.62 15.77
N THR A 355 14.14 5.70 16.29
CA THR A 355 13.60 6.91 16.94
C THR A 355 14.48 7.36 18.12
N ASP A 356 15.09 6.41 18.82
CA ASP A 356 16.01 6.63 19.93
C ASP A 356 17.38 7.18 19.48
N PHE A 357 17.77 7.02 18.22
CA PHE A 357 19.09 7.44 17.73
C PHE A 357 19.27 8.96 17.78
N PHE A 358 18.17 9.72 17.78
CA PHE A 358 18.17 11.18 17.93
C PHE A 358 18.57 11.65 19.34
N ASP A 359 18.49 10.76 20.33
CA ASP A 359 18.77 11.04 21.73
C ASP A 359 20.06 10.35 22.22
N LEU A 360 20.65 9.45 21.40
CA LEU A 360 21.85 8.70 21.73
C LEU A 360 23.13 9.34 21.17
N PRO A 361 24.27 9.23 21.87
CA PRO A 361 25.57 9.59 21.31
C PRO A 361 25.87 8.81 20.03
N ARG A 362 26.55 9.46 19.07
CA ARG A 362 26.85 8.88 17.77
C ARG A 362 27.52 7.51 17.84
N SER A 363 28.51 7.35 18.71
CA SER A 363 29.22 6.09 18.90
C SER A 363 28.30 4.93 19.28
N LEU A 364 27.29 5.19 20.10
CA LEU A 364 26.39 4.18 20.64
C LEU A 364 25.34 3.75 19.61
N TRP A 365 24.69 4.70 18.94
CA TRP A 365 23.70 4.32 17.92
C TRP A 365 24.37 3.67 16.70
N VAL A 366 25.58 4.11 16.32
CA VAL A 366 26.36 3.47 15.25
C VAL A 366 26.65 2.02 15.59
N TYR A 367 27.04 1.74 16.84
CA TYR A 367 27.21 0.37 17.34
C TYR A 367 25.92 -0.44 17.26
N ASN A 368 24.79 0.12 17.71
CA ASN A 368 23.49 -0.54 17.65
C ASN A 368 23.10 -0.88 16.20
N MET A 369 23.34 0.04 15.28
CA MET A 369 23.00 -0.16 13.88
C MET A 369 23.91 -1.21 13.21
N ARG A 370 25.22 -1.22 13.52
CA ARG A 370 26.14 -2.31 13.12
C ARG A 370 25.68 -3.67 13.62
N LYS A 371 25.20 -3.76 14.86
CA LYS A 371 24.64 -4.99 15.41
C LYS A 371 23.42 -5.45 14.61
N THR A 372 22.50 -4.54 14.27
CA THR A 372 21.35 -4.84 13.40
C THR A 372 21.80 -5.33 12.03
N TYR A 373 22.76 -4.67 11.37
CA TYR A 373 23.29 -5.14 10.08
C TYR A 373 23.91 -6.52 10.14
N ASN A 374 24.73 -6.79 11.17
CA ASN A 374 25.36 -8.09 11.32
C ASN A 374 24.32 -9.21 11.49
N ALA A 375 23.24 -8.96 12.22
CA ALA A 375 22.11 -9.89 12.34
C ALA A 375 21.35 -10.07 11.01
N SER A 376 21.31 -9.03 10.17
CA SER A 376 20.58 -9.01 8.90
C SER A 376 21.45 -9.27 7.66
N ARG A 377 22.74 -9.58 7.82
CA ARG A 377 23.73 -9.69 6.74
C ARG A 377 23.35 -10.70 5.65
N GLY A 378 22.64 -11.77 6.01
CA GLY A 378 22.14 -12.77 5.05
C GLY A 378 21.07 -12.23 4.09
N TRP A 379 20.34 -11.18 4.49
CA TRP A 379 19.24 -10.58 3.74
C TRP A 379 19.67 -9.37 2.90
N ILE A 380 20.86 -8.84 3.16
CA ILE A 380 21.44 -7.70 2.45
C ILE A 380 22.34 -8.25 1.33
N LEU A 381 22.22 -7.67 0.13
CA LEU A 381 23.11 -8.04 -0.97
C LEU A 381 24.54 -7.57 -0.63
N PRO A 382 25.58 -8.41 -0.82
CA PRO A 382 26.95 -8.05 -0.42
C PRO A 382 27.43 -6.72 -1.04
N ARG A 383 27.04 -6.45 -2.29
CA ARG A 383 27.35 -5.19 -3.00
C ARG A 383 26.65 -3.95 -2.44
N HIS A 384 25.63 -4.11 -1.61
CA HIS A 384 24.90 -3.01 -0.97
C HIS A 384 25.41 -2.70 0.44
N TYR A 385 26.42 -3.43 0.95
CA TYR A 385 26.97 -3.21 2.28
C TYR A 385 28.37 -2.60 2.19
N HIS A 386 28.55 -1.44 2.84
CA HIS A 386 29.83 -0.73 2.89
C HIS A 386 30.14 -0.39 4.36
N GLU A 387 30.95 -1.23 5.01
CA GLU A 387 31.24 -1.18 6.46
C GLU A 387 32.14 0.00 6.85
N SER A 388 32.94 0.48 5.88
CA SER A 388 33.95 1.52 6.03
C SER A 388 34.53 1.85 4.65
N HIS A 389 35.21 2.99 4.54
CA HIS A 389 36.00 3.40 3.36
C HIS A 389 37.20 2.49 3.05
N GLU A 390 37.25 1.29 3.61
CA GLU A 390 38.28 0.31 3.29
C GLU A 390 38.00 -0.24 1.90
N VAL A 391 38.51 0.47 0.90
CA VAL A 391 38.84 -0.11 -0.38
C VAL A 391 39.66 -1.36 -0.06
N ASP A 392 39.12 -2.55 -0.35
CA ASP A 392 39.87 -3.79 -0.22
C ASP A 392 41.18 -3.59 -1.02
N PRO A 393 42.35 -3.53 -0.36
CA PRO A 393 43.62 -3.29 -1.06
C PRO A 393 43.92 -4.38 -2.10
N ARG A 394 43.22 -5.52 -2.01
CA ARG A 394 43.34 -6.65 -2.94
C ARG A 394 42.55 -6.47 -4.23
N LEU A 395 41.63 -5.50 -4.30
CA LEU A 395 41.06 -5.00 -5.57
C LEU A 395 42.08 -4.08 -6.26
N GLY A 396 43.25 -4.63 -6.57
CA GLY A 396 44.38 -3.90 -7.12
C GLY A 396 44.10 -3.32 -8.50
N SER A 397 44.21 -1.98 -8.60
CA SER A 397 44.64 -1.10 -9.70
C SER A 397 44.27 -1.33 -11.18
N ARG A 398 43.58 -2.42 -11.57
CA ARG A 398 43.38 -2.70 -13.00
C ARG A 398 42.23 -1.94 -13.67
N ASN A 399 41.43 -1.21 -12.92
CA ASN A 399 40.35 -0.42 -13.48
C ASN A 399 40.22 0.91 -12.73
N THR A 400 40.91 1.93 -13.23
CA THR A 400 40.87 3.32 -12.72
C THR A 400 39.44 3.87 -12.66
N ASP A 401 38.55 3.37 -13.51
CA ASP A 401 37.13 3.72 -13.51
C ASP A 401 36.42 3.21 -12.25
N THR A 402 36.72 1.98 -11.80
CA THR A 402 36.10 1.43 -10.58
C THR A 402 36.59 2.15 -9.33
N PHE A 403 37.85 2.56 -9.30
CA PHE A 403 38.39 3.38 -8.20
C PHE A 403 37.77 4.78 -8.20
N ASN A 404 37.61 5.43 -9.36
CA ASN A 404 36.87 6.69 -9.47
C ASN A 404 35.39 6.54 -9.05
N HIS A 405 34.74 5.42 -9.36
CA HIS A 405 33.37 5.13 -8.89
C HIS A 405 33.27 4.99 -7.36
N ILE A 406 34.27 4.34 -6.73
CA ILE A 406 34.36 4.20 -5.27
C ILE A 406 34.68 5.55 -4.62
N VAL A 407 35.62 6.30 -5.18
CA VAL A 407 36.11 7.58 -4.64
C VAL A 407 35.10 8.71 -4.82
N HIS A 408 34.33 8.73 -5.90
CA HIS A 408 33.21 9.66 -6.05
C HIS A 408 31.95 9.22 -5.30
N ASN A 409 32.01 8.06 -4.63
CA ASN A 409 30.88 7.43 -3.94
C ASN A 409 29.63 7.28 -4.84
N MET A 410 29.81 7.46 -6.14
CA MET A 410 28.87 7.20 -7.20
C MET A 410 29.11 5.75 -7.63
N TYR A 411 28.78 4.81 -6.73
CA TYR A 411 28.31 3.52 -7.22
C TYR A 411 27.29 3.86 -8.30
N ALA A 412 27.55 3.45 -9.54
CA ALA A 412 26.87 3.95 -10.72
C ALA A 412 25.34 3.99 -10.53
N ASP A 413 24.81 5.12 -10.10
CA ASP A 413 23.37 5.39 -10.05
C ASP A 413 22.80 5.43 -11.49
N PHE A 414 23.68 5.43 -12.50
CA PHE A 414 23.33 5.06 -13.88
C PHE A 414 22.56 3.73 -13.96
N ASN A 415 22.88 2.76 -13.10
CA ASN A 415 22.17 1.47 -12.95
C ASN A 415 20.97 1.54 -11.97
N GLU A 416 20.76 2.67 -11.29
CA GLU A 416 19.52 2.94 -10.53
C GLU A 416 18.43 3.52 -11.43
N GLU A 417 18.77 4.36 -12.41
CA GLU A 417 17.83 4.91 -13.39
C GLU A 417 17.66 4.00 -14.62
N GLN A 418 18.74 3.40 -15.11
CA GLN A 418 18.65 2.31 -16.09
C GLN A 418 18.41 1.04 -15.30
N GLY A 419 17.20 0.48 -15.37
CA GLY A 419 16.95 -0.81 -14.78
C GLY A 419 17.99 -1.82 -15.26
N THR A 420 18.93 -2.21 -14.38
CA THR A 420 19.98 -3.17 -14.75
C THR A 420 19.35 -4.39 -15.39
N THR A 421 19.78 -4.66 -16.62
CA THR A 421 19.36 -5.79 -17.45
C THR A 421 19.63 -7.09 -16.71
N ASP A 422 18.80 -8.09 -17.01
CA ASP A 422 18.60 -9.28 -16.18
C ASP A 422 19.81 -10.22 -16.03
N GLU A 423 20.87 -10.01 -16.80
CA GLU A 423 21.94 -11.00 -17.02
C GLU A 423 23.01 -11.05 -15.92
N GLU A 424 23.31 -9.94 -15.23
CA GLU A 424 24.40 -9.92 -14.22
C GLU A 424 23.95 -10.46 -12.83
N GLU A 425 22.65 -10.51 -12.54
CA GLU A 425 22.14 -10.91 -11.21
C GLU A 425 21.81 -12.42 -11.12
N GLU A 426 21.48 -13.09 -12.23
CA GLU A 426 21.31 -14.55 -12.25
C GLU A 426 22.62 -15.29 -11.93
N GLU A 427 23.76 -14.71 -12.28
CA GLU A 427 25.06 -15.34 -12.07
C GLU A 427 25.46 -15.46 -10.58
N ASP A 428 25.06 -14.50 -9.75
CA ASP A 428 25.34 -14.51 -8.30
C ASP A 428 24.38 -15.43 -7.52
N ASP A 429 23.13 -15.53 -7.93
CA ASP A 429 22.14 -16.44 -7.32
C ASP A 429 22.46 -17.92 -7.64
N VAL A 430 22.96 -18.23 -8.84
CA VAL A 430 23.48 -19.57 -9.18
C VAL A 430 24.69 -19.93 -8.30
N LYS A 431 25.56 -18.96 -7.97
CA LYS A 431 26.70 -19.16 -7.06
C LYS A 431 26.26 -19.37 -5.60
N ARG A 432 25.23 -18.66 -5.12
CA ARG A 432 24.65 -18.87 -3.76
C ARG A 432 23.89 -20.18 -3.63
N GLY A 433 23.09 -20.56 -4.63
CA GLY A 433 22.37 -21.83 -4.66
C GLY A 433 23.31 -23.04 -4.63
N LYS A 434 24.50 -22.93 -5.23
CA LYS A 434 25.55 -23.94 -5.14
C LYS A 434 26.21 -24.02 -3.75
N ARG A 435 26.33 -22.90 -3.01
CA ARG A 435 26.93 -22.90 -1.66
C ARG A 435 26.04 -23.55 -0.60
N PHE A 436 24.73 -23.43 -0.70
CA PHE A 436 23.78 -24.05 0.24
C PHE A 436 23.51 -25.54 -0.03
N ARG A 437 23.96 -26.09 -1.16
CA ARG A 437 23.77 -27.51 -1.52
C ARG A 437 24.92 -28.43 -1.13
N VAL A 438 26.01 -27.91 -0.54
CA VAL A 438 27.21 -28.72 -0.24
C VAL A 438 27.34 -29.11 1.24
N GLU A 439 26.45 -28.65 2.11
CA GLU A 439 26.35 -29.16 3.50
C GLU A 439 24.98 -29.81 3.72
N GLY A 440 24.93 -31.12 3.48
CA GLY A 440 23.76 -31.95 3.78
C GLY A 440 23.27 -32.80 2.62
N PHE A 441 24.08 -33.79 2.21
CA PHE A 441 23.79 -35.23 2.19
C PHE A 441 24.95 -35.96 1.53
#